data_AF-A0A7Y6PXB7-F1
#
_entry.id   AF-A0A7Y6PXB7-F1
#
_cell.length_a   1.000
_cell.length_b   1.000
_cell.length_c   1.000
_cell.angle_alpha   90.00
_cell.angle_beta   90.00
_cell.angle_gamma   90.00
#
_symmetry.space_group_name_H-M   'P 1'
#
loop_
_entity.id
_entity.type
_entity.pdbx_description
1 polymer ?
#
loop_
_entity_poly.entity_id
_entity_poly.type
_entity_poly.pdbx_seq_one_letter_code
_entity_poly.pdbx_strand_id
1 'polypeptide(L)'
;MRFYAVQRARGPAEEPLESIDRPWDSLAQARDLWSLVDERRAAEIERFIKREGAMLPSEVKLDRAKLDEIVGLLDGLEPALGNWIDAEGKLPVDQLDELAKRLPSLNLARSRGIDRPYAAEEALSAVLMLTSFLRRARDADLDVISG
;
A
#
# COMPACT_ATOMS: atom_id res chain seq x y z
N MET A 1 -10.63 3.56 8.79
CA MET A 1 -10.98 2.42 7.91
C MET A 1 -9.86 1.40 7.98
N ARG A 2 -10.24 0.14 8.15
CA ARG A 2 -9.36 -1.01 8.37
C ARG A 2 -9.73 -2.13 7.42
N PHE A 3 -8.75 -2.95 7.04
CA PHE A 3 -8.99 -4.23 6.38
C PHE A 3 -8.94 -5.35 7.40
N TYR A 4 -9.80 -6.35 7.19
CA TYR A 4 -9.94 -7.51 8.05
C TYR A 4 -9.85 -8.77 7.21
N ALA A 5 -9.01 -9.72 7.63
CA ALA A 5 -8.96 -11.04 7.01
C ALA A 5 -9.97 -11.97 7.69
N VAL A 6 -10.90 -12.52 6.90
CA VAL A 6 -12.03 -13.33 7.38
C VAL A 6 -12.15 -14.63 6.61
N GLN A 7 -12.68 -15.66 7.26
CA GLN A 7 -12.83 -16.98 6.66
C GLN A 7 -13.92 -16.97 5.58
N ARG A 8 -13.59 -17.41 4.35
CA ARG A 8 -14.48 -17.32 3.16
C ARG A 8 -15.86 -17.94 3.37
N ALA A 9 -15.96 -19.00 4.18
CA ALA A 9 -17.19 -19.77 4.37
C ALA A 9 -18.09 -19.30 5.54
N ARG A 10 -17.67 -18.34 6.38
CA ARG A 10 -18.33 -18.07 7.67
C ARG A 10 -18.96 -16.69 7.85
N GLY A 11 -18.84 -15.80 6.85
CA GLY A 11 -19.47 -14.49 6.88
C GLY A 11 -18.90 -13.54 7.96
N PRO A 12 -19.41 -12.29 8.04
CA PRO A 12 -18.81 -11.21 8.82
C PRO A 12 -19.06 -11.28 10.35
N ALA A 13 -19.58 -12.40 10.87
CA ALA A 13 -20.04 -12.53 12.26
C ALA A 13 -19.00 -13.13 13.24
N GLU A 14 -17.87 -13.65 12.74
CA GLU A 14 -16.75 -14.11 13.57
C GLU A 14 -15.67 -13.02 13.70
N GLU A 15 -14.92 -13.05 14.79
CA GLU A 15 -13.80 -12.12 15.00
C GLU A 15 -12.77 -12.25 13.87
N PRO A 16 -12.27 -11.14 13.31
CA PRO A 16 -11.28 -11.16 12.24
C PRO A 16 -9.98 -11.78 12.74
N LEU A 17 -9.37 -12.64 11.91
CA LEU A 17 -8.13 -13.34 12.26
C LEU A 17 -6.93 -12.38 12.32
N GLU A 18 -6.98 -11.36 11.47
CA GLU A 18 -5.96 -10.33 11.39
C GLU A 18 -6.61 -9.04 10.85
N SER A 19 -6.00 -7.90 11.15
CA SER A 19 -6.42 -6.63 10.57
C SER A 19 -5.26 -5.69 10.32
N ILE A 20 -5.43 -4.78 9.36
CA ILE A 20 -4.47 -3.71 9.08
C ILE A 20 -5.17 -2.36 8.92
N ASP A 21 -4.59 -1.35 9.57
CA ASP A 21 -5.08 0.02 9.53
C ASP A 21 -4.63 0.78 8.28
N ARG A 22 -5.49 1.70 7.82
CA ARG A 22 -5.21 2.61 6.69
C ARG A 22 -4.70 1.92 5.41
N PRO A 23 -5.31 0.80 4.98
CA PRO A 23 -4.83 0.04 3.82
C PRO A 23 -4.82 0.85 2.52
N TRP A 24 -5.80 1.76 2.35
CA TRP A 24 -5.88 2.62 1.17
C TRP A 24 -4.78 3.68 1.13
N ASP A 25 -4.36 4.20 2.29
CA ASP A 25 -3.23 5.13 2.37
C ASP A 25 -1.95 4.41 1.97
N SER A 26 -1.75 3.19 2.46
CA SER A 26 -0.62 2.34 2.06
C SER A 26 -0.64 2.00 0.56
N LEU A 27 -1.80 1.73 -0.04
CA LEU A 27 -1.90 1.54 -1.49
C LEU A 27 -1.56 2.81 -2.28
N ALA A 28 -2.01 3.98 -1.81
CA ALA A 28 -1.66 5.25 -2.44
C ALA A 28 -0.16 5.57 -2.31
N GLN A 29 0.46 5.21 -1.18
CA GLN A 29 1.91 5.26 -1.00
C GLN A 29 2.64 4.30 -1.95
N ALA A 30 2.15 3.07 -2.12
CA ALA A 30 2.72 2.11 -3.06
C ALA A 30 2.68 2.63 -4.51
N ARG A 31 1.56 3.23 -4.92
CA ARG A 31 1.42 3.90 -6.22
C ARG A 31 2.51 4.96 -6.41
N ASP A 32 2.65 5.86 -5.45
CA ASP A 32 3.61 6.95 -5.53
C ASP A 32 5.05 6.43 -5.60
N LEU A 33 5.41 5.47 -4.75
CA LEU A 33 6.73 4.84 -4.77
C LEU A 33 6.99 4.13 -6.11
N TRP A 34 6.03 3.37 -6.64
CA TRP A 34 6.16 2.76 -7.96
C TRP A 34 6.31 3.81 -9.07
N SER A 35 5.69 4.98 -8.97
CA SER A 35 5.80 6.03 -10.00
C SER A 35 7.23 6.56 -10.19
N LEU A 36 8.13 6.30 -9.24
CA LEU A 36 9.55 6.63 -9.37
C LEU A 36 10.31 5.68 -10.31
N VAL A 37 9.81 4.46 -10.51
CA VAL A 37 10.57 3.37 -11.16
C VAL A 37 9.80 2.59 -12.23
N ASP A 38 8.47 2.55 -12.15
CA ASP A 38 7.57 1.90 -13.12
C ASP A 38 6.20 2.61 -13.12
N GLU A 39 6.03 3.58 -14.03
CA GLU A 39 4.78 4.33 -14.18
C GLU A 39 3.59 3.44 -14.57
N ARG A 40 3.83 2.35 -15.32
CA ARG A 40 2.75 1.43 -15.74
C ARG A 40 2.18 0.71 -14.52
N ARG A 41 3.05 0.21 -13.65
CA ARG A 41 2.64 -0.47 -12.41
C ARG A 41 1.95 0.49 -11.44
N ALA A 42 2.45 1.72 -11.31
CA ALA A 42 1.75 2.77 -10.56
C ALA A 42 0.32 3.01 -11.09
N ALA A 43 0.15 3.10 -12.42
CA ALA A 43 -1.17 3.26 -13.03
C ALA A 43 -2.09 2.06 -12.79
N GLU A 44 -1.56 0.84 -12.73
CA GLU A 44 -2.32 -0.36 -12.39
C GLU A 44 -2.82 -0.34 -10.93
N ILE A 45 -1.98 0.07 -9.98
CA ILE A 45 -2.37 0.25 -8.58
C ILE A 45 -3.46 1.33 -8.47
N GLU A 46 -3.30 2.46 -9.15
CA GLU A 46 -4.30 3.53 -9.16
C GLU A 46 -5.66 3.05 -9.71
N ARG A 47 -5.65 2.21 -10.77
CA ARG A 47 -6.89 1.61 -11.29
C ARG A 47 -7.53 0.67 -10.28
N PHE A 48 -6.74 -0.13 -9.57
CA PHE A 48 -7.23 -0.99 -8.49
C PHE A 48 -7.88 -0.16 -7.38
N ILE A 49 -7.20 0.89 -6.89
CA ILE A 49 -7.72 1.80 -5.85
C ILE A 49 -9.04 2.42 -6.29
N LYS A 50 -9.13 2.95 -7.52
CA LYS A 50 -10.36 3.57 -8.03
C LYS A 50 -11.52 2.59 -8.13
N ARG A 51 -11.24 1.34 -8.52
CA ARG A 51 -12.26 0.31 -8.71
C ARG A 51 -12.80 -0.20 -7.38
N GLU A 52 -11.91 -0.54 -6.44
CA GLU A 52 -12.30 -1.18 -5.17
C GLU A 52 -12.54 -0.15 -4.05
N GLY A 53 -11.82 0.97 -4.04
CA GLY A 53 -11.91 2.01 -3.01
C GLY A 53 -13.08 3.00 -3.21
N ALA A 54 -13.72 2.99 -4.38
CA ALA A 54 -14.95 3.76 -4.62
C ALA A 54 -16.21 3.10 -4.03
N MET A 55 -16.10 1.85 -3.55
CA MET A 55 -17.19 1.15 -2.87
C MET A 55 -17.38 1.69 -1.46
N LEU A 56 -18.59 1.53 -0.90
CA LEU A 56 -18.79 1.85 0.52
C LEU A 56 -17.89 0.93 1.39
N PRO A 57 -17.42 1.37 2.56
CA PRO A 57 -16.59 0.53 3.43
C PRO A 57 -17.22 -0.82 3.78
N SER A 58 -18.53 -0.93 3.85
CA SER A 58 -19.22 -2.21 4.09
C SER A 58 -19.28 -3.14 2.86
N GLU A 59 -18.88 -2.67 1.69
CA GLU A 59 -19.01 -3.36 0.40
C GLU A 59 -17.68 -3.84 -0.18
N VAL A 60 -16.55 -3.34 0.32
CA VAL A 60 -15.25 -3.82 -0.15
C VAL A 60 -15.06 -5.26 0.30
N LYS A 61 -14.94 -6.13 -0.69
CA LYS A 61 -14.55 -7.53 -0.53
C LYS A 61 -13.49 -7.90 -1.56
N LEU A 62 -12.29 -8.20 -1.09
CA LEU A 62 -11.19 -8.73 -1.88
C LEU A 62 -11.18 -10.25 -1.74
N ASP A 63 -11.63 -10.91 -2.79
CA ASP A 63 -11.55 -12.37 -2.93
C ASP A 63 -10.16 -12.80 -3.42
N ARG A 64 -9.97 -14.10 -3.65
CA ARG A 64 -8.68 -14.66 -4.10
C ARG A 64 -8.11 -13.95 -5.32
N ALA A 65 -8.93 -13.71 -6.35
CA ALA A 65 -8.47 -13.14 -7.61
C ALA A 65 -7.99 -11.69 -7.40
N LYS A 66 -8.75 -10.91 -6.62
CA LYS A 66 -8.36 -9.54 -6.27
C LYS A 66 -7.10 -9.50 -5.39
N LEU A 67 -6.95 -10.44 -4.46
CA LEU A 67 -5.75 -10.58 -3.64
C LEU A 67 -4.53 -10.96 -4.50
N ASP A 68 -4.67 -11.89 -5.43
CA ASP A 68 -3.62 -12.26 -6.38
C ASP A 68 -3.18 -11.05 -7.24
N GLU A 69 -4.15 -10.28 -7.76
CA GLU A 69 -3.89 -9.05 -8.54
C GLU A 69 -3.10 -8.04 -7.71
N ILE A 70 -3.60 -7.63 -6.53
CA ILE A 70 -2.97 -6.55 -5.77
C ILE A 70 -1.63 -6.97 -5.18
N VAL A 71 -1.47 -8.22 -4.71
CA VAL A 71 -0.17 -8.72 -4.25
C VAL A 71 0.83 -8.70 -5.40
N GLY A 72 0.43 -9.14 -6.60
CA GLY A 72 1.30 -9.10 -7.78
C GLY A 72 1.75 -7.68 -8.15
N LEU A 73 0.91 -6.67 -7.92
CA LEU A 73 1.25 -5.26 -8.16
C LEU A 73 2.21 -4.69 -7.10
N LEU A 74 2.11 -5.14 -5.85
CA LEU A 74 2.96 -4.65 -4.76
C LEU A 74 4.33 -5.34 -4.71
N ASP A 75 4.42 -6.55 -5.25
CA ASP A 75 5.61 -7.39 -5.20
C ASP A 75 6.83 -6.75 -5.90
N GLY A 76 7.97 -6.76 -5.20
CA GLY A 76 9.25 -6.27 -5.73
C GLY A 76 9.47 -4.77 -5.63
N LEU A 77 8.65 -4.04 -4.87
CA LEU A 77 8.81 -2.58 -4.71
C LEU A 77 10.14 -2.20 -4.05
N GLU A 78 10.47 -2.79 -2.90
CA GLU A 78 11.71 -2.50 -2.15
C GLU A 78 12.98 -2.61 -3.03
N PRO A 79 13.26 -3.74 -3.70
CA PRO A 79 14.45 -3.83 -4.55
C PRO A 79 14.40 -2.88 -5.76
N ALA A 80 13.21 -2.54 -6.28
CA ALA A 80 13.09 -1.59 -7.39
C ALA A 80 13.47 -0.16 -6.97
N LEU A 81 13.25 0.21 -5.71
CA LEU A 81 13.57 1.52 -5.15
C LEU A 81 15.06 1.73 -4.84
N GLY A 82 15.92 0.71 -4.97
CA GLY A 82 17.32 0.77 -4.49
C GLY A 82 18.20 1.89 -5.06
N ASN A 83 17.80 2.55 -6.16
CA ASN A 83 18.50 3.73 -6.70
C ASN A 83 17.89 5.07 -6.27
N TRP A 84 16.73 5.04 -5.62
CA TRP A 84 15.96 6.21 -5.17
C TRP A 84 16.05 6.44 -3.67
N ILE A 85 16.34 5.39 -2.89
CA ILE A 85 16.56 5.49 -1.46
C ILE A 85 17.97 5.02 -1.11
N ASP A 86 18.61 5.69 -0.15
CA ASP A 86 19.91 5.25 0.36
C ASP A 86 19.80 4.04 1.30
N ALA A 87 20.92 3.61 1.88
CA ALA A 87 20.96 2.47 2.81
C ALA A 87 20.15 2.70 4.10
N GLU A 88 19.79 3.95 4.42
CA GLU A 88 18.94 4.34 5.54
C GLU A 88 17.49 4.58 5.10
N GLY A 89 17.15 4.30 3.84
CA GLY A 89 15.80 4.48 3.28
C GLY A 89 15.46 5.93 2.91
N LYS A 90 16.46 6.83 2.86
CA LYS A 90 16.21 8.26 2.63
C LYS A 90 16.15 8.61 1.15
N LEU A 91 15.22 9.50 0.82
CA LEU A 91 15.19 10.18 -0.48
C LEU A 91 16.34 11.22 -0.60
N PRO A 92 16.78 11.55 -1.82
CA PRO A 92 17.78 12.60 -2.05
C PRO A 92 17.28 13.95 -1.54
N VAL A 93 18.01 14.52 -0.58
CA VAL A 93 17.63 15.76 0.13
C VAL A 93 17.45 16.93 -0.84
N ASP A 94 18.29 17.00 -1.87
CA ASP A 94 18.28 18.02 -2.92
C ASP A 94 17.06 17.96 -3.84
N GLN A 95 16.33 16.83 -3.84
CA GLN A 95 15.17 16.62 -4.70
C GLN A 95 13.83 16.63 -3.96
N LEU A 96 13.83 16.79 -2.62
CA LEU A 96 12.63 16.62 -1.78
C LEU A 96 11.47 17.54 -2.17
N ASP A 97 11.73 18.77 -2.61
CA ASP A 97 10.67 19.71 -2.97
C ASP A 97 9.99 19.34 -4.29
N GLU A 98 10.73 18.82 -5.26
CA GLU A 98 10.15 18.30 -6.51
C GLU A 98 9.44 16.97 -6.27
N LEU A 99 10.04 16.09 -5.44
CA LEU A 99 9.42 14.83 -5.06
C LEU A 99 8.12 15.05 -4.27
N ALA A 100 8.04 16.08 -3.41
CA ALA A 100 6.82 16.41 -2.68
C ALA A 100 5.62 16.72 -3.59
N LYS A 101 5.87 17.27 -4.79
CA LYS A 101 4.82 17.53 -5.78
C LYS A 101 4.38 16.27 -6.51
N ARG A 102 5.30 15.34 -6.71
CA ARG A 102 5.09 14.08 -7.46
C ARG A 102 4.54 12.95 -6.59
N LEU A 103 4.82 12.97 -5.29
CA LEU A 103 4.53 11.91 -4.32
C LEU A 103 3.57 12.43 -3.23
N PRO A 104 2.34 12.84 -3.59
CA PRO A 104 1.42 13.50 -2.66
C PRO A 104 1.03 12.62 -1.45
N SER A 105 1.07 11.29 -1.59
CA SER A 105 0.70 10.35 -0.53
C SER A 105 1.82 10.10 0.49
N LEU A 106 3.07 10.47 0.18
CA LEU A 106 4.19 10.42 1.12
C LEU A 106 4.21 11.62 2.07
N ASN A 107 3.39 12.64 1.81
CA ASN A 107 3.21 13.80 2.68
C ASN A 107 4.53 14.51 3.06
N LEU A 108 5.48 14.53 2.10
CA LEU A 108 6.82 15.12 2.23
C LEU A 108 6.80 16.61 2.64
N ALA A 109 5.67 17.30 2.44
CA ALA A 109 5.50 18.71 2.80
C ALA A 109 5.08 18.94 4.26
N ARG A 110 4.51 17.94 4.96
CA ARG A 110 4.10 18.06 6.38
C ARG A 110 5.08 17.42 7.36
N SER A 111 5.96 16.55 6.90
CA SER A 111 7.06 16.04 7.74
C SER A 111 7.93 17.21 8.21
N ARG A 112 8.29 17.24 9.51
CA ARG A 112 9.19 18.28 10.04
C ARG A 112 10.51 18.20 9.28
N GLY A 113 11.21 19.32 9.11
CA GLY A 113 12.34 19.43 8.15
C GLY A 113 13.38 18.30 8.20
N ILE A 114 13.64 17.74 9.40
CA ILE A 114 14.59 16.63 9.59
C ILE A 114 14.02 15.24 9.23
N ASP A 115 12.70 15.08 9.23
CA ASP A 115 12.00 13.81 8.98
C ASP A 115 11.61 13.64 7.50
N ARG A 116 11.61 14.73 6.72
CA ARG A 116 11.23 14.73 5.29
C ARG A 116 11.97 13.66 4.47
N PRO A 117 13.30 13.44 4.64
CA PRO A 117 14.00 12.42 3.87
C PRO A 117 13.51 10.98 4.15
N TYR A 118 12.99 10.72 5.35
CA TYR A 118 12.56 9.39 5.80
C TYR A 118 11.13 9.03 5.37
N ALA A 119 10.37 9.94 4.77
CA ALA A 119 8.98 9.66 4.43
C ALA A 119 8.83 8.50 3.42
N ALA A 120 9.85 8.23 2.59
CA ALA A 120 9.85 7.06 1.72
C ALA A 120 10.06 5.76 2.49
N GLU A 121 10.89 5.75 3.55
CA GLU A 121 11.09 4.60 4.43
C GLU A 121 9.80 4.28 5.19
N GLU A 122 9.15 5.28 5.79
CA GLU A 122 7.88 5.11 6.49
C GLU A 122 6.79 4.57 5.55
N ALA A 123 6.71 5.13 4.34
CA ALA A 123 5.79 4.67 3.31
C ALA A 123 6.09 3.25 2.86
N LEU A 124 7.37 2.92 2.61
CA LEU A 124 7.78 1.57 2.23
C LEU A 124 7.44 0.55 3.32
N SER A 125 7.71 0.88 4.59
CA SER A 125 7.35 0.05 5.73
C SER A 125 5.84 -0.23 5.79
N ALA A 126 5.00 0.80 5.60
CA ALA A 126 3.55 0.64 5.54
C ALA A 126 3.11 -0.27 4.37
N VAL A 127 3.72 -0.11 3.19
CA VAL A 127 3.45 -0.95 2.01
C VAL A 127 3.88 -2.40 2.25
N LEU A 128 5.02 -2.64 2.88
CA LEU A 128 5.50 -3.99 3.19
C LEU A 128 4.62 -4.69 4.23
N MET A 129 4.13 -3.96 5.24
CA MET A 129 3.15 -4.48 6.19
C MET A 129 1.84 -4.88 5.49
N LEU A 130 1.30 -4.01 4.62
CA LEU A 130 0.12 -4.32 3.83
C LEU A 130 0.34 -5.53 2.91
N THR A 131 1.45 -5.58 2.20
CA THR A 131 1.78 -6.69 1.30
C THR A 131 1.84 -8.01 2.06
N SER A 132 2.45 -8.00 3.25
CA SER A 132 2.53 -9.17 4.13
C SER A 132 1.17 -9.63 4.62
N PHE A 133 0.31 -8.70 5.04
CA PHE A 133 -1.08 -8.98 5.42
C PHE A 133 -1.86 -9.62 4.26
N LEU A 134 -1.81 -9.02 3.06
CA LEU A 134 -2.54 -9.51 1.89
C LEU A 134 -2.04 -10.88 1.42
N ARG A 135 -0.71 -11.12 1.46
CA ARG A 135 -0.11 -12.43 1.17
C ARG A 135 -0.59 -13.50 2.15
N ARG A 136 -0.59 -13.21 3.45
CA ARG A 136 -1.10 -14.15 4.47
C ARG A 136 -2.56 -14.48 4.22
N ALA A 137 -3.40 -13.47 3.97
CA ALA A 137 -4.82 -13.68 3.67
C ALA A 137 -5.00 -14.56 2.41
N ARG A 138 -4.27 -14.25 1.34
CA ARG A 138 -4.26 -15.04 0.10
C ARG A 138 -3.83 -16.49 0.36
N ASP A 139 -2.71 -16.70 1.02
CA ASP A 139 -2.10 -18.02 1.22
C ASP A 139 -2.96 -18.90 2.15
N ALA A 140 -3.68 -18.30 3.09
CA ALA A 140 -4.65 -18.97 3.97
C ALA A 140 -6.06 -19.10 3.36
N ASP A 141 -6.24 -18.72 2.09
CA ASP A 141 -7.53 -18.71 1.37
C ASP A 141 -8.66 -17.94 2.09
N LEU A 142 -8.30 -16.80 2.67
CA LEU A 142 -9.21 -15.87 3.32
C LEU A 142 -9.73 -14.83 2.33
N ASP A 143 -10.87 -14.23 2.67
CA ASP A 143 -11.33 -13.01 2.02
C ASP A 143 -10.90 -11.80 2.88
N VAL A 144 -10.63 -10.66 2.23
CA VAL A 144 -10.37 -9.40 2.95
C VAL A 144 -11.56 -8.47 2.76
N ILE A 145 -12.11 -7.98 3.87
CA ILE A 145 -13.22 -7.01 3.87
C ILE A 145 -12.79 -5.69 4.52
N SER A 146 -13.47 -4.59 4.24
CA SER A 146 -13.26 -3.35 4.98
C SER A 146 -14.32 -3.08 6.05
N GLY A 147 -13.92 -2.28 7.04
CA GLY A 147 -14.79 -1.73 8.09
C GLY A 147 -14.04 -0.76 9.01
#